data_AF-A0A9J6FGG9-F1
#
_entry.id   AF-A0A9J6FGG9-F1
#
_cell.length_a   1.000
_cell.length_b   1.000
_cell.length_c   1.000
_cell.angle_alpha   90.00
_cell.angle_beta   90.00
_cell.angle_gamma   90.00
#
_symmetry.space_group_name_H-M   'P 1'
#
loop_
_entity.id
_entity.type
_entity.pdbx_description
1 polymer ?
#
loop_
_entity_poly.entity_id
_entity_poly.type
_entity_poly.pdbx_seq_one_letter_code
_entity_poly.pdbx_strand_id
1 'polypeptide(L)'
;MGATVDLFIAVQMLAAAWMSTKRDIIKNCFVHTGFRHGELTLAGPSDAAANEECSGQGGAPETAAARGTLREAGIVPDSIDLYDFVDADADVIVYEELSDEEILRSACAAAISDAADSSDDDEVACGLLVPVTASRVMDSLDTLCTFLGAHDDDVAMQIFTKCEQRILLLLA
;
A
#
# COMPACT_ATOMS: atom_id res chain seq x y z
N MET A 1 -23.87 -16.99 -18.96
CA MET A 1 -24.67 -16.81 -17.73
C MET A 1 -23.74 -16.29 -16.65
N GLY A 2 -23.55 -14.97 -16.58
CA GLY A 2 -22.73 -14.36 -15.54
C GLY A 2 -23.46 -14.41 -14.21
N ALA A 3 -22.80 -14.88 -13.15
CA ALA A 3 -23.35 -14.83 -11.82
C ALA A 3 -23.34 -13.37 -11.36
N THR A 4 -24.47 -12.68 -11.45
CA THR A 4 -24.64 -11.37 -10.83
C THR A 4 -24.66 -11.57 -9.32
N VAL A 5 -23.52 -11.33 -8.67
CA VAL A 5 -23.45 -11.36 -7.20
C VAL A 5 -24.18 -10.11 -6.71
N ASP A 6 -25.29 -10.33 -6.01
CA ASP A 6 -26.02 -9.28 -5.33
C ASP A 6 -25.09 -8.56 -4.36
N LEU A 7 -24.99 -7.23 -4.48
CA LEU A 7 -24.12 -6.39 -3.67
C LEU A 7 -24.37 -6.59 -2.17
N PHE A 8 -25.62 -6.76 -1.77
CA PHE A 8 -25.99 -7.02 -0.39
C PHE A 8 -25.42 -8.35 0.10
N ILE A 9 -25.46 -9.38 -0.73
CA ILE A 9 -24.89 -10.69 -0.43
C ILE A 9 -23.36 -10.60 -0.39
N ALA A 10 -22.74 -9.86 -1.31
CA ALA A 10 -21.29 -9.63 -1.29
C ALA A 10 -20.83 -8.97 0.03
N VAL A 11 -21.55 -7.93 0.48
CA VAL A 11 -21.24 -7.23 1.74
C VAL A 11 -21.43 -8.14 2.95
N GLN A 12 -22.49 -8.95 2.98
CA GLN A 12 -22.68 -9.94 4.05
C GLN A 12 -21.59 -11.02 4.06
N MET A 13 -21.19 -11.51 2.89
CA MET A 13 -20.12 -12.49 2.76
C MET A 13 -18.78 -11.92 3.23
N LEU A 14 -18.49 -10.65 2.89
CA LEU A 14 -17.30 -9.96 3.38
C LEU A 14 -17.33 -9.81 4.91
N ALA A 15 -18.46 -9.40 5.49
CA ALA A 15 -18.59 -9.27 6.93
C ALA A 15 -18.39 -10.62 7.65
N ALA A 16 -18.97 -11.70 7.12
CA ALA A 16 -18.79 -13.04 7.66
C ALA A 16 -17.32 -13.52 7.54
N ALA A 17 -16.68 -13.29 6.40
CA ALA A 17 -15.28 -13.63 6.18
C ALA A 17 -14.35 -12.85 7.14
N TRP A 18 -14.62 -11.56 7.33
CA TRP A 18 -13.88 -10.72 8.27
C TRP A 18 -14.00 -11.24 9.71
N MET A 19 -15.21 -11.56 10.15
CA MET A 19 -15.45 -12.12 11.50
C MET A 19 -14.85 -13.52 11.68
N SER A 20 -14.74 -14.31 10.61
CA SER A 20 -14.08 -15.62 10.63
C SER A 20 -12.56 -15.54 10.61
N THR A 21 -11.98 -14.38 10.28
CA THR A 21 -10.53 -14.22 10.14
C THR A 21 -9.87 -14.19 11.52
N LYS A 22 -8.93 -15.11 11.75
CA LYS A 22 -8.20 -15.19 13.02
C LYS A 22 -7.28 -13.99 13.19
N ARG A 23 -7.19 -13.46 14.42
CA ARG A 23 -6.31 -12.33 14.75
C ARG A 23 -4.84 -12.58 14.40
N ASP A 24 -4.39 -13.84 14.46
CA ASP A 24 -3.01 -14.19 14.12
C ASP A 24 -2.72 -14.06 12.62
N ILE A 25 -3.72 -14.26 11.75
CA ILE A 25 -3.58 -14.01 10.31
C ILE A 25 -3.36 -12.51 10.10
N ILE A 26 -4.18 -11.67 10.73
CA ILE A 26 -4.06 -10.21 10.65
C ILE A 26 -2.68 -9.76 11.14
N LYS A 27 -2.23 -10.26 12.29
CA LYS A 27 -0.88 -9.97 12.82
C LYS A 27 0.22 -10.38 11.84
N ASN A 28 0.13 -11.56 11.24
CA ASN A 28 1.13 -12.03 10.28
C ASN A 28 1.15 -11.17 9.02
N CYS A 29 -0.01 -10.68 8.54
CA CYS A 29 -0.05 -9.72 7.44
C CYS A 29 0.73 -8.44 7.77
N PHE A 30 0.53 -7.88 8.97
CA PHE A 30 1.27 -6.69 9.42
C PHE A 30 2.78 -6.96 9.57
N VAL A 31 3.17 -8.14 10.06
CA VAL A 31 4.59 -8.53 10.16
C VAL A 31 5.23 -8.66 8.78
N HIS A 32 4.53 -9.23 7.80
CA HIS A 32 5.01 -9.34 6.42
C HIS A 32 5.16 -7.97 5.74
N THR A 33 4.34 -6.99 6.09
CA THR A 33 4.48 -5.61 5.61
C THR A 33 5.49 -4.78 6.40
N GLY A 34 6.24 -5.40 7.32
CA GLY A 34 7.34 -4.75 8.06
C GLY A 34 6.94 -4.14 9.40
N PHE A 35 5.66 -4.18 9.78
CA PHE A 35 5.20 -3.79 11.12
C PHE A 35 5.48 -4.92 12.11
N ARG A 36 6.72 -4.99 12.60
CA ARG A 36 7.03 -5.83 13.77
C ARG A 36 6.50 -5.15 15.02
N HIS A 37 6.05 -5.95 15.99
CA HIS A 37 5.82 -5.47 17.36
C HIS A 37 7.17 -5.08 17.98
N GLY A 38 7.68 -3.92 17.57
CA GLY A 38 8.60 -3.14 18.38
C GLY A 38 7.76 -2.43 19.43
N GLU A 39 8.17 -2.58 20.68
CA GLU A 39 7.67 -1.81 21.80
C GLU A 39 7.50 -0.35 21.39
N LEU A 40 6.29 0.19 21.56
CA LEU A 40 6.01 1.61 21.46
C LEU A 40 6.79 2.31 22.58
N THR A 41 8.09 2.52 22.38
CA THR A 41 8.80 3.61 23.04
C THR A 41 8.21 4.88 22.48
N LEU A 42 7.28 5.44 23.24
CA LEU A 42 6.73 6.77 23.07
C LEU A 42 7.86 7.79 23.33
N ALA A 43 8.85 7.85 22.44
CA ALA A 43 9.80 8.96 22.38
C ALA A 43 9.08 10.09 21.67
N GLY A 44 8.74 11.12 22.43
CA GLY A 44 8.02 12.31 21.97
C GLY A 44 8.73 13.06 20.84
N PRO A 45 8.08 14.11 20.29
CA PRO A 45 8.62 14.88 19.20
C PRO A 45 9.85 15.64 19.70
N SER A 46 11.04 15.17 19.34
CA SER A 46 12.25 15.99 19.38
C SER A 46 12.56 16.40 17.96
N ASP A 47 12.40 17.69 17.71
CA ASP A 47 12.99 18.41 16.60
C ASP A 47 14.44 17.93 16.38
N ALA A 48 14.68 17.34 15.22
CA ALA A 48 16.03 17.17 14.67
C ALA A 48 15.93 17.16 13.15
N ALA A 49 15.41 18.25 12.59
CA ALA A 49 15.89 18.70 11.30
C ALA A 49 17.32 19.22 11.51
N ALA A 50 18.32 18.41 11.18
CA ALA A 50 19.68 18.89 10.89
C ALA A 50 20.48 17.83 10.14
N ASN A 51 20.78 18.15 8.89
CA ASN A 51 21.91 17.71 8.09
C ASN A 51 22.07 16.21 7.78
N GLU A 52 21.62 15.87 6.57
CA GLU A 52 22.52 15.42 5.51
C GLU A 52 23.96 15.94 5.72
N GLU A 53 24.82 15.12 6.33
CA GLU A 53 26.26 15.21 6.12
C GLU A 53 26.84 13.79 6.10
N CYS A 54 26.96 13.29 4.87
CA CYS A 54 27.92 12.29 4.49
C CYS A 54 29.31 12.70 5.00
N SER A 55 29.81 12.05 6.06
CA SER A 55 31.23 11.80 6.34
C SER A 55 31.43 11.22 7.73
N GLY A 56 32.09 10.07 7.83
CA GLY A 56 32.72 9.65 9.09
C GLY A 56 32.88 8.15 9.23
N GLN A 57 34.07 7.65 8.88
CA GLN A 57 34.53 6.30 9.22
C GLN A 57 34.11 5.86 10.63
N GLY A 58 33.39 4.74 10.71
CA GLY A 58 32.98 4.13 11.96
C GLY A 58 32.63 2.66 11.77
N GLY A 59 33.51 1.90 11.13
CA GLY A 59 33.40 0.43 11.13
C GLY A 59 33.36 -0.06 12.58
N ALA A 60 32.26 -0.72 12.94
CA ALA A 60 32.08 -1.27 14.28
C ALA A 60 33.30 -2.15 14.66
N PRO A 61 33.82 -2.07 15.90
CA PRO A 61 35.03 -2.79 16.31
C PRO A 61 34.92 -4.32 16.14
N GLU A 62 33.69 -4.84 16.11
CA GLU A 62 33.38 -6.25 15.93
C GLU A 62 33.64 -6.74 14.48
N THR A 63 33.40 -5.91 13.46
CA THR A 63 33.60 -6.30 12.05
C THR A 63 35.09 -6.35 11.68
N ALA A 64 35.90 -5.45 12.26
CA ALA A 64 37.35 -5.47 12.08
C ALA A 64 37.99 -6.71 12.71
N ALA A 65 37.53 -7.11 13.91
CA ALA A 65 38.01 -8.31 14.59
C ALA A 65 37.62 -9.61 13.85
N ALA A 66 36.37 -9.71 13.38
CA ALA A 66 35.90 -10.85 12.59
C ALA A 66 36.62 -10.97 11.23
N ARG A 67 37.08 -9.86 10.64
CA ARG A 67 37.92 -9.92 9.43
C ARG A 67 39.33 -10.39 9.70
N GLY A 68 39.92 -9.99 10.82
CA GLY A 68 41.25 -10.46 11.22
C GLY A 68 41.32 -11.98 11.27
N THR A 69 40.32 -12.62 11.90
CA THR A 69 40.23 -14.08 11.98
C THR A 69 40.02 -14.76 10.62
N LEU A 70 39.25 -14.15 9.72
CA LEU A 70 39.06 -14.65 8.34
C LEU A 70 40.33 -14.53 7.48
N ARG A 71 41.14 -13.49 7.71
CA ARG A 71 42.44 -13.31 7.06
C ARG A 71 43.45 -14.33 7.57
N GLU A 72 43.50 -14.55 8.88
CA GLU A 72 44.33 -15.59 9.50
C GLU A 72 43.96 -17.00 9.02
N ALA A 73 42.68 -17.24 8.73
CA ALA A 73 42.20 -18.48 8.14
C ALA A 73 42.47 -18.61 6.62
N GLY A 74 43.06 -17.60 5.98
CA GLY A 74 43.37 -17.58 4.54
C GLY A 74 42.14 -17.49 3.62
N ILE A 75 40.98 -17.11 4.17
CA ILE A 75 39.70 -17.04 3.44
C ILE A 75 39.60 -15.74 2.64
N VAL A 76 40.20 -14.66 3.14
CA VAL A 76 40.20 -13.33 2.49
C VAL A 76 41.63 -13.00 2.04
N PRO A 77 41.86 -12.80 0.72
CA PRO A 77 43.15 -12.38 0.19
C PRO A 77 43.62 -11.04 0.79
N ASP A 78 44.93 -10.88 0.94
CA ASP A 78 45.51 -9.67 1.55
C ASP A 78 45.26 -8.39 0.76
N SER A 79 44.95 -8.52 -0.54
CA SER A 79 44.69 -7.45 -1.48
C SER A 79 43.27 -6.88 -1.45
N ILE A 80 42.36 -7.45 -0.64
CA ILE A 80 40.95 -7.05 -0.61
C ILE A 80 40.63 -6.38 0.73
N ASP A 81 40.14 -5.14 0.66
CA ASP A 81 39.71 -4.37 1.82
C ASP A 81 38.26 -4.70 2.21
N LEU A 82 37.80 -4.22 3.38
CA LEU A 82 36.40 -4.41 3.81
C LEU A 82 35.44 -3.67 2.90
N TYR A 83 35.80 -2.46 2.51
CA TYR A 83 34.97 -1.60 1.69
C TYR A 83 34.75 -2.18 0.29
N ASP A 84 35.71 -2.97 -0.24
CA ASP A 84 35.52 -3.71 -1.49
C ASP A 84 34.36 -4.73 -1.44
N PHE A 85 33.97 -5.18 -0.24
CA PHE A 85 32.82 -6.07 -0.05
C PHE A 85 31.56 -5.32 0.36
N VAL A 86 31.71 -4.26 1.16
CA VAL A 86 30.58 -3.44 1.61
C VAL A 86 29.98 -2.65 0.45
N ASP A 87 30.83 -2.15 -0.45
CA ASP A 87 30.43 -1.34 -1.59
C ASP A 87 30.36 -2.18 -2.88
N ALA A 88 30.39 -3.51 -2.78
CA ALA A 88 30.37 -4.41 -3.93
C ALA A 88 29.10 -4.26 -4.79
N ASP A 89 28.02 -3.78 -4.19
CA ASP A 89 26.75 -3.49 -4.84
C ASP A 89 26.46 -1.99 -4.99
N ALA A 90 27.41 -1.11 -4.64
CA ALA A 90 27.21 0.34 -4.70
C ALA A 90 26.93 0.83 -6.13
N ASP A 91 27.52 0.17 -7.13
CA ASP A 91 27.29 0.45 -8.55
C ASP A 91 26.17 -0.41 -9.17
N VAL A 92 25.51 -1.26 -8.37
CA VAL A 92 24.38 -2.05 -8.85
C VAL A 92 23.14 -1.17 -8.88
N ILE A 93 22.75 -0.76 -10.08
CA ILE A 93 21.50 -0.05 -10.32
C ILE A 93 20.36 -1.07 -10.17
N VAL A 94 19.74 -1.13 -8.98
CA VAL A 94 18.59 -2.01 -8.67
C VAL A 94 17.25 -1.41 -9.11
N TYR A 95 17.24 -0.12 -9.45
CA TYR A 95 16.03 0.60 -9.87
C TYR A 95 16.06 0.89 -11.37
N GLU A 96 14.96 0.58 -12.04
CA GLU A 96 14.68 1.13 -13.36
C GLU A 96 13.96 2.46 -13.15
N GLU A 97 14.50 3.56 -13.71
CA GLU A 97 13.76 4.83 -13.78
C GLU A 97 12.65 4.68 -14.82
N LEU A 98 11.48 4.27 -14.37
CA LEU A 98 10.29 4.23 -15.23
C LEU A 98 9.82 5.65 -15.49
N SER A 99 9.63 5.97 -16.77
CA SER A 99 8.94 7.20 -17.17
C SER A 99 7.48 7.19 -16.69
N ASP A 100 6.89 8.36 -16.42
CA ASP A 100 5.47 8.48 -16.06
C ASP A 100 4.59 7.76 -17.10
N GLU A 101 4.96 7.82 -18.37
CA GLU A 101 4.28 7.12 -19.46
C GLU A 101 4.36 5.59 -19.36
N GLU A 102 5.48 5.04 -18.88
CA GLU A 102 5.63 3.60 -18.61
C GLU A 102 4.89 3.13 -17.38
N ILE A 103 4.86 3.96 -16.33
CA ILE A 103 4.07 3.68 -15.12
C ILE A 103 2.59 3.61 -15.49
N LEU A 104 2.09 4.59 -16.26
CA LEU A 104 0.71 4.61 -16.73
C LEU A 104 0.40 3.41 -17.64
N ARG A 105 1.33 3.04 -18.53
CA ARG A 105 1.17 1.87 -19.40
C ARG A 105 1.11 0.56 -18.60
N SER A 106 1.96 0.41 -17.59
CA SER A 106 1.98 -0.76 -16.70
C SER A 106 0.70 -0.86 -15.87
N ALA A 107 0.25 0.26 -15.30
CA ALA A 107 -0.99 0.34 -14.54
C ALA A 107 -2.23 0.03 -15.42
N CYS A 108 -2.27 0.57 -16.63
CA CYS A 108 -3.32 0.25 -17.60
C CYS A 108 -3.26 -1.22 -18.05
N ALA A 109 -2.07 -1.76 -18.32
CA ALA A 109 -1.91 -3.16 -18.72
C ALA A 109 -2.40 -4.13 -17.63
N ALA A 110 -2.13 -3.83 -16.35
CA ALA A 110 -2.65 -4.60 -15.23
C ALA A 110 -4.19 -4.52 -15.13
N ALA A 111 -4.77 -3.33 -15.33
CA ALA A 111 -6.22 -3.14 -15.37
C ALA A 111 -6.89 -3.86 -16.55
N ILE A 112 -6.22 -3.92 -17.71
CA ILE A 112 -6.70 -4.62 -18.91
C ILE A 112 -6.60 -6.14 -18.73
N SER A 113 -5.55 -6.66 -18.08
CA SER A 113 -5.41 -8.10 -17.83
C SER A 113 -6.47 -8.65 -16.87
N ASP A 114 -6.93 -7.84 -15.91
CA ASP A 114 -8.06 -8.20 -15.03
C ASP A 114 -9.43 -8.03 -15.70
N ALA A 115 -9.50 -7.29 -16.82
CA ALA A 115 -10.73 -7.07 -17.61
C ALA A 115 -10.91 -8.05 -18.78
N ALA A 116 -9.96 -8.96 -19.02
CA ALA A 116 -9.93 -9.85 -20.19
C ALA A 116 -11.00 -10.96 -20.23
N ASP A 117 -12.07 -10.89 -19.41
CA ASP A 117 -13.22 -11.80 -19.47
C ASP A 117 -14.55 -11.09 -19.81
N SER A 118 -14.51 -9.83 -20.25
CA SER A 118 -15.71 -9.13 -20.72
C SER A 118 -15.53 -8.63 -22.15
N SER A 119 -15.99 -9.40 -23.12
CA SER A 119 -16.19 -8.87 -24.48
C SER A 119 -17.44 -7.98 -24.46
N ASP A 120 -17.25 -6.68 -24.26
CA ASP A 120 -18.16 -5.71 -24.85
C ASP A 120 -17.37 -4.51 -25.34
N ASP A 121 -17.80 -4.02 -26.48
CA ASP A 121 -17.12 -3.09 -27.40
C ASP A 121 -17.19 -1.65 -26.88
N ASP A 122 -16.68 -1.42 -25.66
CA ASP A 122 -16.42 -0.09 -25.14
C ASP A 122 -14.91 0.16 -25.22
N GLU A 123 -14.52 1.17 -26.00
CA GLU A 123 -13.17 1.72 -25.98
C GLU A 123 -12.67 1.76 -24.53
N VAL A 124 -11.67 0.94 -24.21
CA VAL A 124 -10.93 1.01 -22.95
C VAL A 124 -10.09 2.28 -23.02
N ALA A 125 -10.75 3.43 -22.97
CA ALA A 125 -10.15 4.65 -22.53
C ALA A 125 -9.62 4.32 -21.14
N CYS A 126 -8.30 4.23 -21.00
CA CYS A 126 -7.64 4.47 -19.73
C CYS A 126 -8.17 5.81 -19.23
N GLY A 127 -9.30 5.76 -18.54
CA GLY A 127 -9.96 6.92 -17.99
C GLY A 127 -8.98 7.46 -16.97
N LEU A 128 -8.24 8.49 -17.37
CA LEU A 128 -7.78 9.55 -16.47
C LEU A 128 -8.78 9.57 -15.32
N LEU A 129 -8.34 9.16 -14.13
CA LEU A 129 -9.17 9.12 -12.93
C LEU A 129 -9.85 10.48 -12.86
N VAL A 130 -11.11 10.53 -13.33
CA VAL A 130 -11.82 11.80 -13.45
C VAL A 130 -11.87 12.30 -12.01
N PRO A 131 -11.28 13.47 -11.71
CA PRO A 131 -11.25 13.97 -10.35
C PRO A 131 -12.67 13.88 -9.81
N VAL A 132 -12.85 13.11 -8.74
CA VAL A 132 -14.18 12.90 -8.17
C VAL A 132 -14.61 14.25 -7.61
N THR A 133 -15.46 14.94 -8.35
CA THR A 133 -15.96 16.27 -7.98
C THR A 133 -17.01 16.11 -6.89
N ALA A 134 -17.15 17.15 -6.04
CA ALA A 134 -18.19 17.19 -5.01
C ALA A 134 -19.59 16.91 -5.59
N SER A 135 -19.89 17.42 -6.79
CA SER A 135 -21.15 17.15 -7.50
C SER A 135 -21.37 15.66 -7.72
N ARG A 136 -20.35 14.93 -8.18
CA ARG A 136 -20.46 13.49 -8.46
C ARG A 136 -20.66 12.66 -7.20
N VAL A 137 -20.07 13.09 -6.08
CA VAL A 137 -20.32 12.49 -4.76
C VAL A 137 -21.78 12.70 -4.36
N MET A 138 -22.32 13.91 -4.52
CA MET A 138 -23.71 14.21 -4.20
C MET A 138 -24.69 13.42 -5.08
N ASP A 139 -24.45 13.33 -6.40
CA ASP A 139 -25.30 12.54 -7.31
C ASP A 139 -25.34 11.05 -6.92
N SER A 140 -24.20 10.51 -6.47
CA SER A 140 -24.12 9.13 -5.99
C SER A 140 -24.84 8.93 -4.65
N LEU A 141 -24.82 9.94 -3.77
CA LEU A 141 -25.58 9.92 -2.51
C LEU A 141 -27.09 9.96 -2.78
N ASP A 142 -27.56 10.79 -3.71
CA ASP A 142 -28.97 10.86 -4.11
C ASP A 142 -29.47 9.52 -4.69
N THR A 143 -28.63 8.85 -5.47
CA THR A 143 -28.93 7.52 -6.00
C THR A 143 -29.12 6.50 -4.87
N LEU A 144 -28.25 6.52 -3.86
CA LEU A 144 -28.33 5.62 -2.70
C LEU A 144 -29.53 5.96 -1.80
N CYS A 145 -29.84 7.24 -1.58
CA CYS A 145 -31.05 7.69 -0.88
C CYS A 145 -32.32 7.18 -1.57
N THR A 146 -32.38 7.29 -2.90
CA THR A 146 -33.53 6.83 -3.69
C THR A 146 -33.71 5.32 -3.58
N PHE A 147 -32.60 4.57 -3.62
CA PHE A 147 -32.61 3.12 -3.47
C PHE A 147 -33.07 2.68 -2.08
N LEU A 148 -32.52 3.29 -1.02
CA LEU A 148 -32.87 2.98 0.36
C LEU A 148 -34.32 3.34 0.68
N GLY A 149 -34.80 4.48 0.17
CA GLY A 149 -36.21 4.89 0.29
C GLY A 149 -37.17 3.96 -0.44
N ALA A 150 -36.75 3.30 -1.52
CA ALA A 150 -37.56 2.29 -2.22
C ALA A 150 -37.64 0.95 -1.46
N HIS A 151 -36.69 0.69 -0.56
CA HIS A 151 -36.59 -0.56 0.21
C HIS A 151 -37.15 -0.49 1.64
N ASP A 152 -37.62 0.68 2.07
CA ASP A 152 -38.26 0.92 3.38
C ASP A 152 -37.41 0.41 4.59
N ASP A 153 -36.08 0.47 4.45
CA ASP A 153 -35.14 0.08 5.50
C ASP A 153 -34.75 1.31 6.35
N ASP A 154 -35.54 1.54 7.40
CA ASP A 154 -35.35 2.63 8.36
C ASP A 154 -33.98 2.64 9.04
N VAL A 155 -33.38 1.46 9.23
CA VAL A 155 -32.08 1.32 9.91
C VAL A 155 -30.96 1.72 8.96
N ALA A 156 -31.01 1.23 7.72
CA ALA A 156 -30.06 1.61 6.68
C ALA A 156 -30.17 3.11 6.35
N MET A 157 -31.39 3.65 6.30
CA MET A 157 -31.63 5.08 6.06
C MET A 157 -31.04 5.95 7.19
N GLN A 158 -31.20 5.57 8.46
CA GLN A 158 -30.59 6.29 9.58
C GLN A 158 -29.05 6.29 9.56
N ILE A 159 -28.45 5.15 9.19
CA ILE A 159 -26.99 5.06 9.06
C ILE A 159 -26.51 5.94 7.90
N PHE A 160 -27.25 5.92 6.79
CA PHE A 160 -26.92 6.70 5.61
C PHE A 160 -27.01 8.21 5.85
N THR A 161 -28.07 8.69 6.52
CA THR A 161 -28.21 10.10 6.90
C THR A 161 -27.07 10.58 7.80
N LYS A 162 -26.55 9.72 8.70
CA LYS A 162 -25.37 10.05 9.51
C LYS A 162 -24.10 10.16 8.66
N CYS A 163 -23.96 9.33 7.63
CA CYS A 163 -22.85 9.42 6.69
C CYS A 163 -22.94 10.69 5.83
N GLU A 164 -24.14 10.99 5.32
CA GLU A 164 -24.44 12.19 4.52
C GLU A 164 -24.06 13.47 5.29
N GLN A 165 -24.45 13.59 6.56
CA GLN A 165 -24.08 14.73 7.41
C GLN A 165 -22.56 14.89 7.57
N ARG A 166 -21.83 13.78 7.70
CA ARG A 166 -20.36 13.81 7.83
C ARG A 166 -19.68 14.22 6.53
N ILE A 167 -20.23 13.81 5.39
CA ILE A 167 -19.71 14.17 4.07
C ILE A 167 -19.99 15.64 3.77
N LEU A 168 -21.19 16.13 4.06
CA LEU A 168 -21.55 17.54 3.90
C LEU A 168 -20.65 18.48 4.72
N LEU A 169 -20.23 18.07 5.92
CA LEU A 169 -19.28 18.82 6.74
C LEU A 169 -17.86 18.89 6.14
N LEU A 170 -17.50 17.96 5.25
CA LEU A 170 -16.19 17.94 4.56
C LEU A 170 -16.22 18.68 3.23
N LEU A 171 -17.41 19.02 2.73
CA LEU A 171 -17.63 19.75 1.48
C LEU A 171 -17.90 21.26 1.69
N ALA A 172 -18.02 21.70 2.95
CA ALA A 172 -18.19 23.10 3.37
C ALA A 172 -16.85 23.74 3.76
#